data_AF-A0A0K1EDL6-F1
#
_entry.id   AF-A0A0K1EDL6-F1
#
_cell.length_a   1.000
_cell.length_b   1.000
_cell.length_c   1.000
_cell.angle_alpha   90.00
_cell.angle_beta   90.00
_cell.angle_gamma   90.00
#
_symmetry.space_group_name_H-M   'P 1'
#
loop_
_entity.id
_entity.type
_entity.pdbx_description
1 polymer ?
#
loop_
_entity_poly.entity_id
_entity_poly.type
_entity_poly.pdbx_seq_one_letter_code
_entity_poly.pdbx_strand_id
1 'polypeptide(L)'
;MRMPSMLLAMPLFLASCASPPPAASGASVPMAAASPAVTSSDGASAAQAPVAASSTPAAPPAPPGPVGCGALGCLLFDSPEQAFAHVLATSPKVLAIGESHAQQGSEGIPSATKRFTETFLPMLAGKASDLIVELWTADPRCNQKKVAKVQEEQKAVTQSQAQENQNEFVTLGHEAKRLGISPDVLRPSCAEYDTILRAGPNGIAQMLEMIARLTAEKVKELLGLKSYVGKLVVAYGGAMHNDLAPAPGRESWSFGPDLQAHTGGKYVELDIIVREFIRDTDSWKALPWHAHFNRDAHPDKTVLFNPAPGSFVLIFPRST
;
A
#
# COMPACT_ATOMS: atom_id res chain seq x y z
N MET A 1 -50.26 -1.29 22.14
CA MET A 1 -49.28 -0.89 23.17
C MET A 1 -48.13 -1.88 23.17
N ARG A 2 -46.98 -1.50 22.59
CA ARG A 2 -45.68 -2.17 22.77
C ARG A 2 -44.62 -1.07 22.72
N MET A 3 -43.78 -1.03 23.75
CA MET A 3 -42.79 0.01 24.01
C MET A 3 -41.63 -0.01 23.01
N PRO A 4 -40.97 1.13 22.74
CA PRO A 4 -39.71 1.16 22.00
C PRO A 4 -38.54 0.79 22.92
N SER A 5 -37.65 -0.09 22.43
CA SER A 5 -36.36 -0.37 23.06
C SER A 5 -35.41 0.82 22.84
N MET A 6 -34.97 1.43 23.94
CA MET A 6 -33.82 2.32 23.96
C MET A 6 -32.55 1.47 23.82
N LEU A 7 -31.81 1.66 22.73
CA LEU A 7 -30.41 1.26 22.63
C LEU A 7 -29.55 2.49 22.94
N LEU A 8 -28.84 2.43 24.06
CA LEU A 8 -27.80 3.37 24.46
C LEU A 8 -26.69 3.39 23.39
N ALA A 9 -26.47 4.56 22.78
CA ALA A 9 -25.24 4.82 22.04
C ALA A 9 -24.15 5.27 23.03
N MET A 10 -23.12 4.44 23.20
CA MET A 10 -21.87 4.86 23.86
C MET A 10 -20.98 5.56 22.84
N PRO A 11 -20.54 6.81 23.08
CA PRO A 11 -19.54 7.46 22.25
C PRO A 11 -18.13 6.94 22.61
N LEU A 12 -17.43 6.36 21.64
CA LEU A 12 -15.97 6.17 21.72
C LEU A 12 -15.30 7.55 21.58
N PHE A 13 -14.83 8.10 22.70
CA PHE A 13 -13.92 9.25 22.70
C PHE A 13 -12.50 8.75 22.48
N LEU A 14 -11.90 9.06 21.32
CA LEU A 14 -10.46 8.94 21.13
C LEU A 14 -9.79 10.13 21.84
N ALA A 15 -9.18 9.85 22.99
CA ALA A 15 -8.38 10.79 23.75
C ALA A 15 -7.07 11.11 22.99
N SER A 16 -6.85 12.41 22.74
CA SER A 16 -5.62 12.92 22.15
C SER A 16 -4.54 13.02 23.24
N CYS A 17 -3.55 12.13 23.21
CA CYS A 17 -2.35 12.27 24.03
C CYS A 17 -1.33 13.17 23.31
N ALA A 18 -1.30 14.44 23.69
CA ALA A 18 -0.20 15.35 23.34
C ALA A 18 1.08 14.93 24.09
N SER A 19 2.18 14.68 23.37
CA SER A 19 3.50 14.55 23.96
C SER A 19 4.24 15.90 23.92
N PRO A 20 5.00 16.25 24.96
CA PRO A 20 5.73 17.53 25.04
C PRO A 20 7.00 17.54 24.16
N PRO A 21 7.50 18.74 23.78
CA PRO A 21 8.69 18.88 22.94
C PRO A 21 9.99 18.53 23.70
N PRO A 22 11.06 18.11 22.99
CA PRO A 22 12.33 17.77 23.60
C PRO A 22 13.10 19.01 24.05
N ALA A 23 13.73 18.91 25.23
CA ALA A 23 14.63 19.91 25.75
C ALA A 23 15.97 19.91 25.01
N ALA A 24 16.43 21.10 24.65
CA ALA A 24 17.79 21.35 24.19
C ALA A 24 18.77 21.25 25.36
N SER A 25 19.93 20.64 25.13
CA SER A 25 21.13 20.89 25.93
C SER A 25 22.36 20.60 25.08
N GLY A 26 23.12 21.66 24.81
CA GLY A 26 24.51 21.55 24.38
C GLY A 26 25.43 21.58 25.59
N ALA A 27 26.59 20.94 25.48
CA ALA A 27 27.86 21.35 26.09
C ALA A 27 29.00 20.42 25.59
N SER A 28 29.89 21.01 24.80
CA SER A 28 31.37 20.99 24.82
C SER A 28 31.99 20.52 26.18
N VAL A 29 33.19 19.93 26.36
CA VAL A 29 34.55 19.97 25.72
C VAL A 29 35.38 18.72 26.26
N PRO A 30 36.75 18.61 26.26
CA PRO A 30 37.57 17.74 25.41
C PRO A 30 38.47 16.68 26.13
N MET A 31 39.35 16.07 25.31
CA MET A 31 40.75 15.67 25.58
C MET A 31 41.02 14.32 26.26
N ALA A 32 41.76 13.46 25.55
CA ALA A 32 43.07 12.98 26.01
C ALA A 32 43.79 12.22 24.87
N ALA A 33 45.03 12.65 24.63
CA ALA A 33 46.00 11.98 23.80
C ALA A 33 46.70 10.87 24.59
N ALA A 34 47.07 9.78 23.91
CA ALA A 34 48.26 9.00 24.25
C ALA A 34 48.66 8.13 23.05
N SER A 35 49.78 8.48 22.41
CA SER A 35 50.65 7.49 21.76
C SER A 35 51.43 6.73 22.84
N PRO A 36 51.92 5.52 22.54
CA PRO A 36 53.36 5.47 22.32
C PRO A 36 53.85 4.47 21.26
N ALA A 37 55.04 4.82 20.78
CA ALA A 37 56.20 3.97 20.50
C ALA A 37 56.13 2.91 19.38
N VAL A 38 56.87 3.27 18.33
CA VAL A 38 57.56 2.42 17.37
C VAL A 38 58.55 1.49 18.10
N THR A 39 58.49 0.21 17.80
CA THR A 39 59.64 -0.69 17.88
C THR A 39 59.69 -1.53 16.61
N SER A 40 60.68 -1.24 15.79
CA SER A 40 61.12 -2.05 14.67
C SER A 40 61.92 -3.24 15.20
N SER A 41 61.63 -4.44 14.71
CA SER A 41 62.51 -5.60 14.85
C SER A 41 62.55 -6.34 13.52
N ASP A 42 63.74 -6.35 12.93
CA ASP A 42 64.12 -7.09 11.74
C ASP A 42 64.01 -8.61 11.90
N GLY A 43 63.74 -9.26 10.76
CA GLY A 43 64.47 -10.47 10.36
C GLY A 43 64.05 -11.80 10.98
N ALA A 44 63.10 -12.49 10.33
CA ALA A 44 63.13 -13.95 10.24
C ALA A 44 62.43 -14.42 8.96
N SER A 45 63.21 -14.95 8.03
CA SER A 45 62.74 -15.65 6.84
C SER A 45 62.06 -16.96 7.26
N ALA A 46 60.74 -17.03 7.13
CA ALA A 46 59.96 -18.24 7.32
C ALA A 46 59.45 -18.72 5.94
N ALA A 47 59.73 -19.98 5.64
CA ALA A 47 59.36 -20.66 4.41
C ALA A 47 57.86 -20.55 4.11
N GLN A 48 57.53 -20.19 2.86
CA GLN A 48 56.16 -20.18 2.36
C GLN A 48 55.60 -21.60 2.33
N ALA A 49 54.62 -21.87 3.20
CA ALA A 49 53.71 -23.00 3.03
C ALA A 49 52.80 -22.73 1.82
N PRO A 50 52.40 -23.77 1.06
CA PRO A 50 51.54 -23.60 -0.10
C PRO A 50 50.20 -23.02 0.36
N VAL A 51 49.85 -21.86 -0.20
CA VAL A 51 48.55 -21.22 0.00
C VAL A 51 47.50 -22.17 -0.59
N ALA A 52 46.76 -22.86 0.27
CA ALA A 52 45.59 -23.60 -0.14
C ALA A 52 44.65 -22.62 -0.85
N ALA A 53 44.33 -22.90 -2.11
CA ALA A 53 43.37 -22.11 -2.86
C ALA A 53 42.04 -22.12 -2.09
N SER A 54 41.69 -20.98 -1.50
CA SER A 54 40.37 -20.76 -0.93
C SER A 54 39.35 -20.89 -2.05
N SER A 55 38.72 -22.06 -2.13
CA SER A 55 37.56 -22.30 -2.98
C SER A 55 36.43 -21.43 -2.45
N THR A 56 36.20 -20.28 -3.07
CA THR A 56 35.01 -19.46 -2.84
C THR A 56 33.80 -20.37 -3.03
N PRO A 57 32.88 -20.50 -2.05
CA PRO A 57 31.66 -21.26 -2.23
C PRO A 57 30.94 -20.73 -3.46
N ALA A 58 30.59 -21.63 -4.38
CA ALA A 58 29.79 -21.28 -5.54
C ALA A 58 28.51 -20.61 -5.05
N ALA A 59 28.17 -19.45 -5.62
CA ALA A 59 26.93 -18.77 -5.31
C ALA A 59 25.76 -19.74 -5.56
N PRO A 60 24.75 -19.78 -4.67
CA PRO A 60 23.61 -20.66 -4.86
C PRO A 60 22.95 -20.38 -6.22
N PRO A 61 22.41 -21.40 -6.89
CA PRO A 61 21.74 -21.23 -8.18
C PRO A 61 20.64 -20.19 -8.05
N ALA A 62 20.53 -19.31 -9.04
CA ALA A 62 19.46 -18.32 -9.10
C ALA A 62 18.10 -19.05 -9.02
N PRO A 63 17.11 -18.49 -8.29
CA PRO A 63 15.79 -19.09 -8.24
C PRO A 63 15.20 -19.22 -9.66
N PRO A 64 14.43 -20.28 -9.93
CA PRO A 64 13.81 -20.45 -11.24
C PRO A 64 12.95 -19.23 -11.60
N GLY A 65 13.00 -18.84 -12.87
CA GLY A 65 12.19 -17.74 -13.39
C GLY A 65 10.70 -18.05 -13.38
N PRO A 66 9.83 -17.03 -13.57
CA PRO A 66 8.39 -17.23 -13.59
C PRO A 66 7.95 -18.16 -14.72
N VAL A 67 6.90 -18.94 -14.47
CA VAL A 67 6.34 -19.89 -15.44
C VAL A 67 5.06 -19.30 -16.02
N GLY A 68 4.89 -19.32 -17.35
CA GLY A 68 3.66 -18.87 -17.99
C GLY A 68 2.46 -19.78 -17.64
N CYS A 69 1.30 -19.18 -17.33
CA CYS A 69 0.07 -19.90 -16.95
C CYS A 69 -1.15 -19.66 -17.84
N GLY A 70 -1.02 -18.90 -18.93
CA GLY A 70 -2.11 -18.71 -19.89
C GLY A 70 -2.24 -17.29 -20.42
N ALA A 71 -3.48 -16.85 -20.61
CA ALA A 71 -3.84 -15.54 -21.19
C ALA A 71 -3.42 -14.35 -20.31
N LEU A 72 -3.54 -13.13 -20.85
CA LEU A 72 -3.25 -11.87 -20.14
C LEU A 72 -1.86 -11.82 -19.50
N GLY A 73 -0.86 -12.38 -20.17
CA GLY A 73 0.51 -12.43 -19.65
C GLY A 73 0.63 -13.16 -18.30
N CYS A 74 -0.23 -14.15 -18.03
CA CYS A 74 -0.26 -14.88 -16.77
C CYS A 74 1.10 -15.50 -16.44
N LEU A 75 1.62 -15.19 -15.25
CA LEU A 75 2.84 -15.76 -14.69
C LEU A 75 2.57 -16.39 -13.32
N LEU A 76 3.22 -17.52 -13.06
CA LEU A 76 3.29 -18.18 -11.76
C LEU A 76 4.64 -17.88 -11.10
N PHE A 77 4.57 -17.55 -9.82
CA PHE A 77 5.72 -17.32 -8.97
C PHE A 77 5.66 -18.21 -7.73
N ASP A 78 6.83 -18.59 -7.23
CA ASP A 78 6.95 -19.41 -6.01
C ASP A 78 6.61 -18.61 -4.75
N SER A 79 6.65 -17.27 -4.82
CA SER A 79 6.33 -16.38 -3.71
C SER A 79 5.69 -15.07 -4.17
N PRO A 80 4.87 -14.43 -3.32
CA PRO A 80 4.35 -13.08 -3.58
C PRO A 80 5.45 -12.05 -3.85
N GLU A 81 6.58 -12.14 -3.14
CA GLU A 81 7.71 -11.23 -3.24
C GLU A 81 8.35 -11.26 -4.63
N GLN A 82 8.47 -12.44 -5.24
CA GLN A 82 8.98 -12.55 -6.61
C GLN A 82 8.04 -11.89 -7.63
N ALA A 83 6.73 -12.08 -7.49
CA ALA A 83 5.74 -11.42 -8.34
C ALA A 83 5.78 -9.90 -8.16
N PHE A 84 5.88 -9.42 -6.92
CA PHE A 84 5.98 -8.00 -6.63
C PHE A 84 7.29 -7.40 -7.16
N ALA A 85 8.42 -8.10 -7.01
CA ALA A 85 9.70 -7.70 -7.60
C ALA A 85 9.63 -7.60 -9.13
N HIS A 86 8.88 -8.49 -9.79
CA HIS A 86 8.61 -8.41 -11.23
C HIS A 86 7.87 -7.13 -11.60
N VAL A 87 6.83 -6.74 -10.83
CA VAL A 87 6.12 -5.47 -11.03
C VAL A 87 7.06 -4.28 -10.81
N LEU A 88 7.86 -4.28 -9.74
CA LEU A 88 8.82 -3.20 -9.45
C LEU A 88 9.90 -3.04 -10.52
N ALA A 89 10.25 -4.10 -11.25
CA ALA A 89 11.22 -4.05 -12.34
C ALA A 89 10.77 -3.15 -13.50
N THR A 90 9.47 -2.85 -13.61
CA THR A 90 8.94 -1.84 -14.56
C THR A 90 9.37 -0.40 -14.23
N SER A 91 9.96 -0.20 -13.05
CA SER A 91 10.47 1.08 -12.55
C SER A 91 9.42 2.20 -12.58
N PRO A 92 8.31 2.05 -11.83
CA PRO A 92 7.28 3.08 -11.73
C PRO A 92 7.79 4.33 -11.02
N LYS A 93 7.22 5.49 -11.38
CA LYS A 93 7.26 6.71 -10.54
C LYS A 93 6.11 6.73 -9.53
N VAL A 94 4.98 6.13 -9.91
CA VAL A 94 3.81 5.95 -9.05
C VAL A 94 3.42 4.48 -9.10
N LEU A 95 3.31 3.86 -7.93
CA LEU A 95 2.76 2.51 -7.76
C LEU A 95 1.46 2.65 -6.98
N ALA A 96 0.34 2.41 -7.65
CA ALA A 96 -0.97 2.42 -7.03
C ALA A 96 -1.40 1.00 -6.71
N ILE A 97 -1.58 0.72 -5.43
CA ILE A 97 -1.98 -0.56 -4.89
C ILE A 97 -3.48 -0.53 -4.64
N GLY A 98 -4.20 -1.36 -5.38
CA GLY A 98 -5.61 -1.63 -5.19
C GLY A 98 -5.82 -2.91 -4.40
N GLU A 99 -6.72 -2.90 -3.42
CA GLU A 99 -7.17 -4.13 -2.77
C GLU A 99 -8.67 -4.35 -2.86
N SER A 100 -9.07 -5.62 -2.79
CA SER A 100 -10.42 -5.97 -2.36
C SER A 100 -10.48 -5.97 -0.83
N HIS A 101 -11.20 -5.01 -0.23
CA HIS A 101 -11.35 -4.93 1.21
C HIS A 101 -11.82 -6.25 1.83
N ALA A 102 -11.26 -6.59 3.00
CA ALA A 102 -11.72 -7.74 3.78
C ALA A 102 -13.21 -7.60 4.08
N GLN A 103 -13.98 -8.65 3.80
CA GLN A 103 -15.42 -8.69 4.04
C GLN A 103 -15.73 -9.38 5.38
N GLN A 104 -16.92 -9.16 5.93
CA GLN A 104 -17.41 -9.93 7.08
C GLN A 104 -17.36 -11.44 6.81
N GLY A 105 -16.97 -12.22 7.82
CA GLY A 105 -16.80 -13.67 7.69
C GLY A 105 -15.45 -14.08 7.12
N SER A 106 -14.47 -13.16 7.04
CA SER A 106 -13.09 -13.44 6.61
C SER A 106 -12.06 -13.28 7.74
N GLU A 107 -12.49 -13.17 8.99
CA GLU A 107 -11.66 -12.78 10.15
C GLU A 107 -10.50 -13.76 10.45
N GLY A 108 -10.52 -14.98 9.90
CA GLY A 108 -9.44 -15.97 10.00
C GLY A 108 -8.44 -15.95 8.84
N ILE A 109 -8.65 -15.13 7.81
CA ILE A 109 -7.83 -15.07 6.60
C ILE A 109 -7.09 -13.73 6.59
N PRO A 110 -5.74 -13.70 6.53
CA PRO A 110 -4.99 -12.46 6.40
C PRO A 110 -5.46 -11.64 5.19
N SER A 111 -5.83 -10.38 5.43
CA SER A 111 -6.29 -9.44 4.41
C SER A 111 -5.19 -9.09 3.41
N ALA A 112 -5.58 -8.41 2.33
CA ALA A 112 -4.62 -7.84 1.39
C ALA A 112 -3.75 -6.76 2.06
N THR A 113 -4.34 -5.87 2.86
CA THR A 113 -3.61 -4.85 3.64
C THR A 113 -2.58 -5.45 4.60
N LYS A 114 -2.94 -6.50 5.34
CA LYS A 114 -1.99 -7.18 6.22
C LYS A 114 -0.83 -7.79 5.42
N ARG A 115 -1.12 -8.49 4.32
CA ARG A 115 -0.10 -9.08 3.44
C ARG A 115 0.79 -8.02 2.80
N PHE A 116 0.23 -6.91 2.33
CA PHE A 116 1.01 -5.80 1.81
C PHE A 116 1.96 -5.25 2.87
N THR A 117 1.44 -5.00 4.07
CA THR A 117 2.21 -4.46 5.20
C THR A 117 3.38 -5.37 5.59
N GLU A 118 3.13 -6.67 5.70
CA GLU A 118 4.14 -7.63 6.17
C GLU A 118 5.12 -8.07 5.07
N THR A 119 4.66 -8.15 3.81
CA THR A 119 5.41 -8.77 2.72
C THR A 119 5.99 -7.75 1.73
N PHE A 120 5.19 -6.78 1.27
CA PHE A 120 5.57 -5.89 0.16
C PHE A 120 6.15 -4.56 0.62
N LEU A 121 5.59 -3.96 1.67
CA LEU A 121 6.05 -2.69 2.20
C LEU A 121 7.56 -2.69 2.57
N PRO A 122 8.13 -3.74 3.19
CA PRO A 122 9.58 -3.80 3.44
C PRO A 122 10.43 -3.72 2.17
N MET A 123 9.93 -4.24 1.04
CA MET A 123 10.65 -4.19 -0.24
C MET A 123 10.74 -2.78 -0.83
N LEU A 124 9.92 -1.85 -0.32
CA LEU A 124 9.87 -0.45 -0.73
C LEU A 124 10.80 0.46 0.10
N ALA A 125 11.37 -0.06 1.20
CA ALA A 125 12.29 0.69 2.05
C ALA A 125 13.48 1.25 1.25
N GLY A 126 13.75 2.54 1.42
CA GLY A 126 14.79 3.27 0.67
C GLY A 126 14.44 3.63 -0.79
N LYS A 127 13.37 3.05 -1.35
CA LYS A 127 12.89 3.30 -2.73
C LYS A 127 11.70 4.27 -2.74
N ALA A 128 10.69 3.99 -1.92
CA ALA A 128 9.52 4.84 -1.77
C ALA A 128 9.83 6.00 -0.82
N SER A 129 9.32 7.19 -1.14
CA SER A 129 9.33 8.33 -0.22
C SER A 129 8.06 8.36 0.62
N ASP A 130 6.91 8.04 0.02
CA ASP A 130 5.59 8.29 0.60
C ASP A 130 4.61 7.16 0.31
N LEU A 131 3.68 7.00 1.23
CA LEU A 131 2.54 6.12 1.16
C LEU A 131 1.27 6.92 1.44
N ILE A 132 0.50 7.21 0.40
CA ILE A 132 -0.80 7.87 0.48
C ILE A 132 -1.84 6.78 0.69
N VAL A 133 -2.49 6.81 1.85
CA VAL A 133 -3.47 5.81 2.24
C VAL A 133 -4.87 6.37 2.02
N GLU A 134 -5.78 5.56 1.47
CA GLU A 134 -7.21 5.86 1.28
C GLU A 134 -7.98 5.89 2.62
N LEU A 135 -7.50 6.72 3.52
CA LEU A 135 -8.20 7.19 4.71
C LEU A 135 -8.32 8.70 4.58
N TRP A 136 -9.36 9.28 5.17
CA TRP A 136 -9.41 10.73 5.31
C TRP A 136 -9.67 11.15 6.74
N THR A 137 -9.06 12.27 7.10
CA THR A 137 -9.26 12.92 8.39
C THR A 137 -9.93 14.26 8.18
N ALA A 138 -11.02 14.49 8.91
CA ALA A 138 -11.68 15.79 8.91
C ALA A 138 -10.80 16.85 9.58
N ASP A 139 -10.77 18.06 9.02
CA ASP A 139 -10.20 19.22 9.72
C ASP A 139 -11.08 19.53 10.95
N PRO A 140 -10.50 19.66 12.16
CA PRO A 140 -11.26 19.94 13.38
C PRO A 140 -12.05 21.25 13.32
N ARG A 141 -11.68 22.17 12.42
CA ARG A 141 -12.38 23.44 12.17
C ARG A 141 -13.67 23.27 11.36
N CYS A 142 -13.88 22.12 10.71
CA CYS A 142 -15.11 21.86 9.97
C CYS A 142 -16.32 21.70 10.91
N ASN A 143 -17.52 21.89 10.37
CA ASN A 143 -18.74 21.68 11.13
C ASN A 143 -18.92 20.19 11.47
N GLN A 144 -18.69 19.85 12.73
CA GLN A 144 -18.66 18.46 13.21
C GLN A 144 -19.99 17.72 13.02
N LYS A 145 -21.13 18.42 12.98
CA LYS A 145 -22.43 17.79 12.66
C LYS A 145 -22.50 17.33 11.20
N LYS A 146 -21.93 18.10 10.28
CA LYS A 146 -21.87 17.73 8.86
C LYS A 146 -20.90 16.58 8.62
N VAL A 147 -19.73 16.64 9.27
CA VAL A 147 -18.74 15.55 9.25
C VAL A 147 -19.36 14.24 9.72
N ALA A 148 -20.01 14.25 10.89
CA ALA A 148 -20.67 13.06 11.44
C ALA A 148 -21.77 12.52 10.51
N LYS A 149 -22.52 13.40 9.82
CA LYS A 149 -23.55 12.98 8.87
C LYS A 149 -22.95 12.29 7.63
N VAL A 150 -21.86 12.82 7.09
CA VAL A 150 -21.15 12.18 5.97
C VAL A 150 -20.55 10.83 6.39
N GLN A 151 -19.99 10.75 7.59
CA GLN A 151 -19.50 9.48 8.16
C GLN A 151 -20.63 8.44 8.33
N GLU A 152 -21.84 8.88 8.67
CA GLU A 152 -23.00 7.99 8.72
C GLU A 152 -23.39 7.48 7.32
N GLU A 153 -23.43 8.37 6.32
CA GLU A 153 -23.73 7.99 4.93
C GLU A 153 -22.68 7.01 4.37
N GLN A 154 -21.41 7.17 4.75
CA GLN A 154 -20.33 6.25 4.38
C GLN A 154 -20.54 4.82 4.89
N LYS A 155 -21.26 4.62 6.01
CA LYS A 155 -21.52 3.27 6.53
C LYS A 155 -22.24 2.38 5.52
N ALA A 156 -23.04 2.95 4.61
CA ALA A 156 -23.72 2.17 3.58
C ALA A 156 -22.75 1.41 2.67
N VAL A 157 -21.53 1.92 2.46
CA VAL A 157 -20.49 1.29 1.61
C VAL A 157 -19.46 0.50 2.41
N THR A 158 -19.32 0.73 3.71
CA THR A 158 -18.39 -0.02 4.58
C THR A 158 -19.06 -1.11 5.40
N GLN A 159 -20.39 -1.16 5.48
CA GLN A 159 -21.13 -2.10 6.34
C GLN A 159 -20.86 -3.58 6.09
N SER A 160 -20.41 -3.98 4.89
CA SER A 160 -20.06 -5.37 4.58
C SER A 160 -18.60 -5.70 4.85
N GLN A 161 -17.78 -4.69 5.15
CA GLN A 161 -16.36 -4.87 5.44
C GLN A 161 -16.16 -5.46 6.84
N ALA A 162 -15.04 -6.14 7.04
CA ALA A 162 -14.62 -6.61 8.35
C ALA A 162 -14.44 -5.43 9.32
N GLN A 163 -14.80 -5.61 10.59
CA GLN A 163 -14.78 -4.52 11.60
C GLN A 163 -13.38 -3.91 11.75
N GLU A 164 -12.34 -4.73 11.63
CA GLU A 164 -10.94 -4.33 11.81
C GLU A 164 -10.28 -3.74 10.55
N ASN A 165 -10.98 -3.67 9.42
CA ASN A 165 -10.40 -3.26 8.13
C ASN A 165 -9.70 -1.88 8.21
N GLN A 166 -10.32 -0.92 8.88
CA GLN A 166 -9.77 0.43 9.03
C GLN A 166 -8.53 0.46 9.97
N ASN A 167 -8.46 -0.45 10.95
CA ASN A 167 -7.32 -0.54 11.86
C ASN A 167 -6.06 -1.06 11.16
N GLU A 168 -6.23 -1.88 10.11
CA GLU A 168 -5.11 -2.35 9.29
C GLU A 168 -4.45 -1.22 8.49
N PHE A 169 -5.23 -0.24 8.02
CA PHE A 169 -4.70 0.94 7.32
C PHE A 169 -3.88 1.83 8.27
N VAL A 170 -4.28 1.94 9.54
CA VAL A 170 -3.49 2.62 10.58
C VAL A 170 -2.18 1.87 10.85
N THR A 171 -2.24 0.54 10.94
CA THR A 171 -1.06 -0.31 11.13
C THR A 171 -0.08 -0.17 9.97
N LEU A 172 -0.58 -0.19 8.73
CA LEU A 172 0.17 0.06 7.52
C LEU A 172 0.92 1.41 7.59
N GLY A 173 0.24 2.48 8.02
CA GLY A 173 0.88 3.79 8.19
C GLY A 173 2.01 3.80 9.22
N HIS A 174 1.85 3.11 10.35
CA HIS A 174 2.90 2.99 11.36
C HIS A 174 4.12 2.21 10.83
N GLU A 175 3.90 1.10 10.13
CA GLU A 175 4.99 0.31 9.54
C GLU A 175 5.71 1.06 8.42
N ALA A 176 4.98 1.83 7.59
CA ALA A 176 5.58 2.68 6.57
C ALA A 176 6.54 3.70 7.21
N LYS A 177 6.08 4.38 8.26
CA LYS A 177 6.89 5.33 9.02
C LYS A 177 8.14 4.68 9.62
N ARG A 178 8.02 3.47 10.16
CA ARG A 178 9.17 2.71 10.70
C ARG A 178 10.22 2.40 9.63
N LEU A 179 9.80 2.22 8.39
CA LEU A 179 10.67 1.95 7.23
C LEU A 179 11.20 3.24 6.56
N GLY A 180 10.89 4.42 7.12
CA GLY A 180 11.30 5.70 6.56
C GLY A 180 10.48 6.15 5.35
N ILE A 181 9.30 5.55 5.14
CA ILE A 181 8.32 5.95 4.13
C ILE A 181 7.30 6.84 4.84
N SER A 182 7.08 8.06 4.37
CA SER A 182 6.14 9.00 4.99
C SER A 182 4.70 8.58 4.71
N PRO A 183 3.92 8.15 5.73
CA PRO A 183 2.50 7.91 5.53
C PRO A 183 1.76 9.25 5.43
N ASP A 184 0.81 9.35 4.51
CA ASP A 184 -0.12 10.46 4.43
C ASP A 184 -1.56 9.98 4.20
N VAL A 185 -2.52 10.79 4.65
CA VAL A 185 -3.96 10.55 4.53
C VAL A 185 -4.61 11.71 3.78
N LEU A 186 -5.79 11.47 3.22
CA LEU A 186 -6.54 12.48 2.50
C LEU A 186 -7.13 13.51 3.47
N ARG A 187 -7.18 14.77 3.03
CA ARG A 187 -7.68 15.90 3.83
C ARG A 187 -8.72 16.70 3.02
N PRO A 188 -9.98 16.25 2.98
CA PRO A 188 -11.04 16.98 2.31
C PRO A 188 -11.25 18.35 2.96
N SER A 189 -11.55 19.35 2.12
CA SER A 189 -11.90 20.69 2.63
C SER A 189 -13.24 20.67 3.35
N CYS A 190 -13.51 21.66 4.20
CA CYS A 190 -14.82 21.78 4.84
C CYS A 190 -15.97 21.93 3.84
N ALA A 191 -15.69 22.49 2.65
CA ALA A 191 -16.68 22.63 1.58
C ALA A 191 -17.05 21.27 0.95
N GLU A 192 -16.19 20.25 1.02
CA GLU A 192 -16.52 18.94 0.47
C GLU A 192 -17.64 18.24 1.22
N TYR A 193 -17.67 18.36 2.55
CA TYR A 193 -18.79 17.86 3.33
C TYR A 193 -20.11 18.49 2.89
N ASP A 194 -20.10 19.77 2.50
CA ASP A 194 -21.29 20.44 1.96
C ASP A 194 -21.66 19.95 0.56
N THR A 195 -20.68 19.69 -0.30
CA THR A 195 -20.90 19.10 -1.62
C THR A 195 -21.52 17.70 -1.51
N ILE A 196 -20.95 16.83 -0.67
CA ILE A 196 -21.44 15.47 -0.45
C ILE A 196 -22.89 15.49 0.07
N LEU A 197 -23.17 16.27 1.12
CA LEU A 197 -24.50 16.32 1.73
C LEU A 197 -25.56 16.92 0.78
N ARG A 198 -25.19 17.88 -0.08
CA ARG A 198 -26.11 18.45 -1.08
C ARG A 198 -26.42 17.50 -2.22
N ALA A 199 -25.52 16.56 -2.51
CA ALA A 199 -25.73 15.57 -3.57
C ALA A 199 -26.81 14.54 -3.21
N GLY A 200 -27.20 14.44 -1.94
CA GLY A 200 -28.29 13.57 -1.49
C GLY A 200 -28.05 12.11 -1.89
N PRO A 201 -28.92 11.49 -2.71
CA PRO A 201 -28.71 10.12 -3.20
C PRO A 201 -27.36 9.87 -3.89
N ASN A 202 -26.73 10.92 -4.45
CA ASN A 202 -25.43 10.84 -5.11
C ASN A 202 -24.25 11.11 -4.17
N GLY A 203 -24.47 11.22 -2.85
CA GLY A 203 -23.42 11.50 -1.87
C GLY A 203 -22.28 10.48 -1.89
N ILE A 204 -22.60 9.19 -2.08
CA ILE A 204 -21.58 8.14 -2.23
C ILE A 204 -20.69 8.38 -3.47
N ALA A 205 -21.30 8.68 -4.62
CA ALA A 205 -20.55 8.97 -5.85
C ALA A 205 -19.64 10.19 -5.64
N GLN A 206 -20.12 11.24 -4.97
CA GLN A 206 -19.30 12.40 -4.62
C GLN A 206 -18.12 12.06 -3.70
N MET A 207 -18.30 11.14 -2.75
CA MET A 207 -17.18 10.66 -1.93
C MET A 207 -16.14 9.91 -2.75
N LEU A 208 -16.56 9.03 -3.66
CA LEU A 208 -15.65 8.29 -4.53
C LEU A 208 -14.86 9.23 -5.46
N GLU A 209 -15.51 10.24 -6.04
CA GLU A 209 -14.87 11.28 -6.84
C GLU A 209 -13.86 12.11 -6.03
N MET A 210 -14.23 12.47 -4.80
CA MET A 210 -13.36 13.20 -3.89
C MET A 210 -12.09 12.39 -3.55
N ILE A 211 -12.23 11.10 -3.25
CA ILE A 211 -11.10 10.21 -2.94
C ILE A 211 -10.12 10.17 -4.12
N ALA A 212 -10.63 9.94 -5.33
CA ALA A 212 -9.84 9.86 -6.54
C ALA A 212 -9.06 11.17 -6.77
N ARG A 213 -9.78 12.30 -6.73
CA ARG A 213 -9.20 13.62 -6.95
C ARG A 213 -8.14 13.98 -5.91
N LEU A 214 -8.43 13.83 -4.62
CA LEU A 214 -7.48 14.18 -3.55
C LEU A 214 -6.22 13.31 -3.61
N THR A 215 -6.37 12.03 -3.95
CA THR A 215 -5.21 11.14 -4.15
C THR A 215 -4.35 11.60 -5.32
N ALA A 216 -4.96 11.91 -6.48
CA ALA A 216 -4.25 12.41 -7.65
C ALA A 216 -3.53 13.73 -7.37
N GLU A 217 -4.21 14.70 -6.75
CA GLU A 217 -3.66 16.00 -6.35
C GLU A 217 -2.44 15.82 -5.43
N LYS A 218 -2.54 14.95 -4.42
CA LYS A 218 -1.44 14.68 -3.49
C LYS A 218 -0.25 14.03 -4.19
N VAL A 219 -0.46 13.02 -5.03
CA VAL A 219 0.62 12.38 -5.79
C VAL A 219 1.35 13.42 -6.66
N LYS A 220 0.60 14.27 -7.37
CA LYS A 220 1.18 15.33 -8.23
C LYS A 220 1.96 16.36 -7.43
N GLU A 221 1.45 16.76 -6.27
CA GLU A 221 2.16 17.66 -5.35
C GLU A 221 3.54 17.07 -5.00
N LEU A 222 3.57 15.81 -4.56
CA LEU A 222 4.78 15.11 -4.15
C LEU A 222 5.78 14.97 -5.30
N LEU A 223 5.32 14.57 -6.49
CA LEU A 223 6.17 14.43 -7.68
C LEU A 223 6.75 15.77 -8.16
N GLY A 224 6.11 16.90 -7.82
CA GLY A 224 6.62 18.24 -8.11
C GLY A 224 7.77 18.68 -7.20
N LEU A 225 8.01 17.99 -6.08
CA LEU A 225 9.06 18.35 -5.13
C LEU A 225 10.44 17.88 -5.60
N LYS A 226 11.45 18.75 -5.53
CA LYS A 226 12.83 18.41 -5.91
C LYS A 226 13.42 17.24 -5.11
N SER A 227 13.01 17.07 -3.86
CA SER A 227 13.43 15.97 -2.99
C SER A 227 12.94 14.59 -3.44
N TYR A 228 12.01 14.53 -4.40
CA TYR A 228 11.35 13.30 -4.85
C TYR A 228 11.89 12.79 -6.19
N VAL A 229 12.88 13.48 -6.77
CA VAL A 229 13.52 13.02 -8.01
C VAL A 229 14.11 11.62 -7.79
N GLY A 230 13.62 10.66 -8.57
CA GLY A 230 14.05 9.25 -8.49
C GLY A 230 13.43 8.45 -7.33
N LYS A 231 12.47 9.01 -6.60
CA LYS A 231 11.70 8.31 -5.57
C LYS A 231 10.36 7.83 -6.10
N LEU A 232 9.91 6.70 -5.56
CA LEU A 232 8.59 6.14 -5.81
C LEU A 232 7.57 6.77 -4.86
N VAL A 233 6.41 7.17 -5.37
CA VAL A 233 5.23 7.51 -4.57
C VAL A 233 4.25 6.33 -4.63
N VAL A 234 3.74 5.89 -3.48
CA VAL A 234 2.80 4.79 -3.38
C VAL A 234 1.43 5.33 -3.00
N ALA A 235 0.38 4.94 -3.73
CA ALA A 235 -1.01 5.13 -3.31
C ALA A 235 -1.59 3.76 -2.93
N TYR A 236 -2.35 3.68 -1.84
CA TYR A 236 -2.89 2.42 -1.33
C TYR A 236 -4.38 2.58 -0.96
N GLY A 237 -5.25 1.76 -1.55
CA GLY A 237 -6.69 1.86 -1.36
C GLY A 237 -7.48 0.73 -2.01
N GLY A 238 -8.77 0.95 -2.22
CA GLY A 238 -9.66 0.03 -2.93
C GLY A 238 -9.36 -0.01 -4.43
N ALA A 239 -9.35 -1.22 -5.01
CA ALA A 239 -8.96 -1.49 -6.41
C ALA A 239 -9.62 -0.57 -7.46
N MET A 240 -10.87 -0.18 -7.23
CA MET A 240 -11.61 0.69 -8.15
C MET A 240 -10.97 2.08 -8.32
N HIS A 241 -10.24 2.59 -7.32
CA HIS A 241 -9.68 3.93 -7.35
C HIS A 241 -8.38 4.03 -8.15
N ASN A 242 -7.67 2.92 -8.36
CA ASN A 242 -6.41 2.88 -9.11
C ASN A 242 -6.53 2.38 -10.55
N ASP A 243 -7.73 2.01 -11.01
CA ASP A 243 -7.96 1.51 -12.36
C ASP A 243 -7.36 2.43 -13.45
N LEU A 244 -6.40 1.94 -14.22
CA LEU A 244 -5.83 2.61 -15.38
C LEU A 244 -6.84 2.71 -16.53
N ALA A 245 -7.75 1.75 -16.61
CA ALA A 245 -8.85 1.69 -17.54
C ALA A 245 -10.18 1.47 -16.78
N PRO A 246 -10.71 2.50 -16.11
CA PRO A 246 -11.91 2.37 -15.30
C PRO A 246 -13.11 1.94 -16.14
N ALA A 247 -14.01 1.16 -15.54
CA ALA A 247 -15.24 0.73 -16.20
C ALA A 247 -16.16 1.91 -16.54
N PRO A 248 -17.02 1.80 -17.58
CA PRO A 248 -17.95 2.86 -17.96
C PRO A 248 -18.80 3.35 -16.78
N GLY A 249 -18.83 4.68 -16.58
CA GLY A 249 -19.52 5.34 -15.48
C GLY A 249 -18.73 5.41 -14.16
N ARG A 250 -17.49 4.93 -14.14
CA ARG A 250 -16.57 5.00 -12.98
C ARG A 250 -15.33 5.84 -13.26
N GLU A 251 -15.29 6.52 -14.40
CA GLU A 251 -14.11 7.26 -14.85
C GLU A 251 -13.71 8.35 -13.87
N SER A 252 -14.69 9.01 -13.23
CA SER A 252 -14.43 10.04 -12.21
C SER A 252 -14.00 9.47 -10.86
N TRP A 253 -14.08 8.15 -10.67
CA TRP A 253 -13.73 7.48 -9.42
C TRP A 253 -12.31 6.92 -9.44
N SER A 254 -11.63 6.92 -10.58
CA SER A 254 -10.24 6.47 -10.67
C SER A 254 -9.28 7.64 -10.91
N PHE A 255 -8.16 7.63 -10.20
CA PHE A 255 -7.05 8.54 -10.45
C PHE A 255 -6.05 8.01 -11.50
N GLY A 256 -6.20 6.75 -11.93
CA GLY A 256 -5.24 6.05 -12.79
C GLY A 256 -4.95 6.76 -14.11
N PRO A 257 -5.96 7.11 -14.93
CA PRO A 257 -5.74 7.75 -16.23
C PRO A 257 -4.99 9.08 -16.14
N ASP A 258 -5.32 9.88 -15.11
CA ASP A 258 -4.73 11.18 -14.86
C ASP A 258 -3.25 11.06 -14.44
N LEU A 259 -2.94 10.14 -13.52
CA LEU A 259 -1.56 9.91 -13.09
C LEU A 259 -0.71 9.21 -14.16
N GLN A 260 -1.31 8.37 -15.00
CA GLN A 260 -0.64 7.81 -16.18
C GLN A 260 -0.19 8.91 -17.14
N ALA A 261 -1.09 9.85 -17.45
CA ALA A 261 -0.76 11.00 -18.29
C ALA A 261 0.31 11.89 -17.63
N HIS A 262 0.14 12.22 -16.36
CA HIS A 262 1.06 13.10 -15.62
C HIS A 262 2.48 12.53 -15.50
N THR A 263 2.61 11.22 -15.34
CA THR A 263 3.91 10.55 -15.17
C THR A 263 4.60 10.21 -16.49
N GLY A 264 3.95 10.47 -17.63
CA GLY A 264 4.45 10.07 -18.95
C GLY A 264 4.51 8.57 -19.14
N GLY A 265 3.52 7.84 -18.61
CA GLY A 265 3.45 6.38 -18.69
C GLY A 265 4.25 5.64 -17.62
N LYS A 266 4.61 6.30 -16.51
CA LYS A 266 5.33 5.71 -15.38
C LYS A 266 4.44 5.52 -14.15
N TYR A 267 3.15 5.36 -14.37
CA TYR A 267 2.18 4.91 -13.39
C TYR A 267 1.98 3.41 -13.56
N VAL A 268 1.89 2.69 -12.45
CA VAL A 268 1.57 1.27 -12.42
C VAL A 268 0.39 1.06 -11.48
N GLU A 269 -0.66 0.44 -12.01
CA GLU A 269 -1.77 -0.13 -11.26
C GLU A 269 -1.38 -1.57 -10.87
N LEU A 270 -1.49 -1.89 -9.59
CA LEU A 270 -1.35 -3.25 -9.08
C LEU A 270 -2.49 -3.56 -8.12
N ASP A 271 -3.40 -4.42 -8.56
CA ASP A 271 -4.42 -4.98 -7.69
C ASP A 271 -3.89 -6.21 -6.97
N ILE A 272 -4.00 -6.23 -5.64
CA ILE A 272 -3.63 -7.36 -4.79
C ILE A 272 -4.89 -8.05 -4.26
N ILE A 273 -5.04 -9.33 -4.60
CA ILE A 273 -6.25 -10.09 -4.37
C ILE A 273 -5.97 -11.29 -3.48
N VAL A 274 -6.68 -11.38 -2.37
CA VAL A 274 -6.71 -12.59 -1.54
C VAL A 274 -7.59 -13.62 -2.23
N ARG A 275 -7.03 -14.78 -2.57
CA ARG A 275 -7.69 -15.83 -3.36
C ARG A 275 -9.05 -16.25 -2.80
N GLU A 276 -9.15 -16.32 -1.48
CA GLU A 276 -10.34 -16.74 -0.74
C GLU A 276 -11.45 -15.67 -0.73
N PHE A 277 -11.12 -14.41 -1.07
CA PHE A 277 -12.09 -13.33 -1.13
C PHE A 277 -12.84 -13.29 -2.47
N ILE A 278 -12.34 -14.01 -3.48
CA ILE A 278 -12.98 -14.11 -4.80
C ILE A 278 -14.31 -14.86 -4.66
N ARG A 279 -15.41 -14.19 -5.01
CA ARG A 279 -16.78 -14.74 -4.93
C ARG A 279 -17.40 -14.90 -6.31
N ASP A 280 -18.42 -15.76 -6.40
CA ASP A 280 -19.21 -15.93 -7.62
C ASP A 280 -20.29 -14.84 -7.75
N THR A 281 -19.88 -13.57 -7.85
CA THR A 281 -20.78 -12.42 -8.04
C THR A 281 -20.49 -11.70 -9.35
N ASP A 282 -21.48 -10.96 -9.86
CA ASP A 282 -21.33 -10.20 -11.11
C ASP A 282 -20.19 -9.20 -11.02
N SER A 283 -19.94 -8.61 -9.85
CA SER A 283 -18.83 -7.68 -9.62
C SER A 283 -17.46 -8.34 -9.82
N TRP A 284 -17.25 -9.57 -9.33
CA TRP A 284 -16.01 -10.30 -9.56
C TRP A 284 -15.91 -10.80 -10.99
N LYS A 285 -17.00 -11.34 -11.54
CA LYS A 285 -17.05 -11.85 -12.93
C LYS A 285 -16.78 -10.77 -13.98
N ALA A 286 -17.09 -9.52 -13.67
CA ALA A 286 -16.83 -8.39 -14.55
C ALA A 286 -15.35 -7.99 -14.62
N LEU A 287 -14.51 -8.45 -13.70
CA LEU A 287 -13.08 -8.12 -13.72
C LEU A 287 -12.39 -8.82 -14.91
N PRO A 288 -11.54 -8.13 -15.69
CA PRO A 288 -10.98 -8.66 -16.95
C PRO A 288 -10.23 -9.99 -16.80
N TRP A 289 -9.62 -10.23 -15.65
CA TRP A 289 -8.83 -11.43 -15.37
C TRP A 289 -9.65 -12.60 -14.82
N HIS A 290 -10.88 -12.37 -14.33
CA HIS A 290 -11.64 -13.37 -13.58
C HIS A 290 -11.90 -14.65 -14.40
N ALA A 291 -12.28 -14.50 -15.67
CA ALA A 291 -12.54 -15.63 -16.58
C ALA A 291 -11.29 -16.46 -16.89
N HIS A 292 -10.10 -15.92 -16.63
CA HIS A 292 -8.81 -16.57 -16.85
C HIS A 292 -8.21 -17.19 -15.58
N PHE A 293 -8.81 -16.94 -14.42
CA PHE A 293 -8.34 -17.45 -13.16
C PHE A 293 -9.06 -18.75 -12.77
N ASN A 294 -8.29 -19.82 -12.58
CA ASN A 294 -8.77 -21.05 -11.97
C ASN A 294 -8.37 -21.10 -10.49
N ARG A 295 -9.36 -20.99 -9.60
CA ARG A 295 -9.17 -20.94 -8.14
C ARG A 295 -8.45 -22.18 -7.57
N ASP A 296 -8.60 -23.34 -8.21
CA ASP A 296 -8.05 -24.61 -7.73
C ASP A 296 -6.74 -25.01 -8.43
N ALA A 297 -6.39 -24.31 -9.51
CA ALA A 297 -5.07 -24.45 -10.13
C ALA A 297 -4.00 -23.71 -9.32
N HIS A 298 -2.85 -24.38 -9.15
CA HIS A 298 -1.64 -23.84 -8.50
C HIS A 298 -1.93 -23.14 -7.16
N PRO A 299 -2.56 -23.84 -6.18
CA PRO A 299 -2.98 -23.21 -4.93
C PRO A 299 -1.80 -22.70 -4.09
N ASP A 300 -0.61 -23.24 -4.31
CA ASP A 300 0.65 -22.90 -3.65
C ASP A 300 1.45 -21.79 -4.36
N LYS A 301 0.98 -21.30 -5.51
CA LYS A 301 1.66 -20.26 -6.31
C LYS A 301 0.97 -18.92 -6.20
N THR A 302 1.78 -17.86 -6.31
CA THR A 302 1.28 -16.53 -6.62
C THR A 302 1.02 -16.45 -8.12
N VAL A 303 -0.16 -15.98 -8.50
CA VAL A 303 -0.54 -15.72 -9.89
C VAL A 303 -0.43 -14.23 -10.15
N LEU A 304 0.24 -13.84 -11.22
CA LEU A 304 0.28 -12.46 -11.69
C LEU A 304 -0.32 -12.39 -13.10
N PHE A 305 -1.38 -11.61 -13.27
CA PHE A 305 -1.87 -11.22 -14.59
C PHE A 305 -1.35 -9.83 -14.95
N ASN A 306 -1.26 -9.56 -16.25
CA ASN A 306 -1.01 -8.25 -16.83
C ASN A 306 -2.09 -7.96 -17.89
N PRO A 307 -3.32 -7.53 -17.46
CA PRO A 307 -4.44 -7.33 -18.37
C PRO A 307 -4.20 -6.24 -19.43
N ALA A 308 -3.38 -5.25 -19.09
CA ALA A 308 -2.97 -4.17 -19.99
C ALA A 308 -1.56 -3.65 -19.63
N PRO A 309 -0.87 -2.94 -20.54
CA PRO A 309 0.41 -2.30 -20.21
C PRO A 309 0.28 -1.37 -19.00
N GLY A 310 1.04 -1.65 -17.94
CA GLY A 310 1.01 -0.87 -16.70
C GLY A 310 -0.08 -1.25 -15.69
N SER A 311 -0.93 -2.25 -15.98
CA SER A 311 -1.93 -2.80 -15.06
C SER A 311 -1.61 -4.25 -14.71
N PHE A 312 -1.55 -4.55 -13.43
CA PHE A 312 -1.22 -5.87 -12.90
C PHE A 312 -2.24 -6.33 -11.87
N VAL A 313 -2.45 -7.64 -11.81
CA VAL A 313 -3.30 -8.26 -10.79
C VAL A 313 -2.53 -9.42 -10.18
N LEU A 314 -2.21 -9.29 -8.90
CA LEU A 314 -1.51 -10.30 -8.12
C LEU A 314 -2.51 -11.02 -7.22
N ILE A 315 -2.67 -12.31 -7.44
CA ILE A 315 -3.50 -13.19 -6.60
C ILE A 315 -2.58 -14.00 -5.70
N PHE A 316 -2.74 -13.83 -4.39
CA PHE A 316 -1.96 -14.55 -3.40
C PHE A 316 -2.17 -16.07 -3.48
N PRO A 317 -1.18 -16.88 -3.05
CA PRO A 317 -1.40 -18.30 -2.83
C PRO A 317 -2.48 -18.49 -1.75
N ARG A 318 -3.06 -19.69 -1.73
CA ARG A 318 -4.04 -20.07 -0.70
C ARG A 318 -3.37 -19.97 0.68
N SER A 319 -4.09 -19.42 1.65
CA SER A 319 -3.65 -19.38 3.04
C SER A 319 -3.52 -20.80 3.59
N THR A 320 -2.46 -21.04 4.34
CA THR A 320 -2.20 -22.29 5.07
C THR A 320 -2.84 -22.29 6.44
#